data_AF-A0AAD7MAH7-F1
#
_entry.id   AF-A0AAD7MAH7-F1
#
_cell.length_a   1.000
_cell.length_b   1.000
_cell.length_c   1.000
_cell.angle_alpha   90.00
_cell.angle_beta   90.00
_cell.angle_gamma   90.00
#
_symmetry.space_group_name_H-M   'P 1'
#
loop_
_entity.id
_entity.type
_entity.pdbx_description
1 polymer ?
#
loop_
_entity_poly.entity_id
_entity_poly.type
_entity_poly.pdbx_seq_one_letter_code
_entity_poly.pdbx_strand_id
1 'polypeptide(L)' 'MIDTTFVLLLLASYASAHGFVSRITINGQMFKGNAPNETPVQSIIRQISSGDPVKGATN' A
#
# COMPACT_ATOMS: atom_id res chain seq x y z
N MET A 1 8.75 33.92 10.76
CA MET A 1 9.71 32.85 10.38
C MET A 1 9.15 31.54 10.86
N ILE A 2 9.03 30.53 9.99
CA ILE A 2 8.70 29.17 10.41
C ILE A 2 10.01 28.53 10.86
N ASP A 3 10.06 28.06 12.11
CA ASP A 3 11.24 27.41 12.70
C ASP A 3 11.47 26.05 12.02
N THR A 4 12.70 25.82 11.54
CA THR A 4 13.11 24.57 10.88
C THR A 4 12.84 23.34 11.75
N THR A 5 12.92 23.50 13.07
CA THR A 5 12.62 22.46 14.07
C THR A 5 11.16 22.02 14.00
N PHE A 6 10.23 22.97 13.77
CA PHE A 6 8.81 22.69 13.65
C PHE A 6 8.48 21.90 12.37
N VAL A 7 9.17 22.20 11.27
CA VAL A 7 9.02 21.47 10.00
C VAL A 7 9.49 20.02 10.13
N LEU A 8 10.61 19.78 10.83
CA LEU A 8 11.13 18.43 11.06
C LEU A 8 10.19 17.57 11.91
N LEU A 9 9.50 18.18 12.89
CA LEU A 9 8.53 17.47 13.73
C LEU A 9 7.28 17.01 12.96
N LEU A 10 6.83 17.81 11.99
CA LEU A 10 5.70 17.47 11.12
C LEU A 10 6.03 16.35 10.12
N LEU A 11 7.27 16.29 9.63
CA LEU A 11 7.73 15.22 8.76
C LEU A 11 7.86 13.89 9.51
N ALA A 12 8.26 13.93 10.78
CA ALA A 12 8.38 12.73 11.62
C ALA A 12 7.02 12.07 11.93
N SER A 13 5.92 12.82 11.89
CA SER A 13 4.56 12.28 12.08
C SER A 13 3.87 11.85 10.78
N TYR A 14 4.53 12.03 9.63
CA TYR A 14 3.98 11.63 8.34
C TYR A 14 4.09 10.12 8.14
N ALA A 15 2.99 9.40 8.38
CA ALA A 15 2.87 7.99 8.06
C ALA A 15 2.05 7.80 6.78
N SER A 16 2.72 7.39 5.69
CA SER A 16 2.02 6.91 4.49
C SER A 16 1.59 5.46 4.70
N ALA A 17 0.33 5.26 5.11
CA ALA A 17 -0.23 3.94 5.41
C ALA A 17 -0.95 3.27 4.21
N HIS A 18 -0.78 3.79 2.99
CA HIS A 18 -1.42 3.24 1.79
C HIS A 18 -0.50 2.21 1.14
N GLY A 19 -1.04 1.03 0.85
CA GLY A 19 -0.25 -0.05 0.28
C GLY A 19 -1.10 -1.26 -0.10
N PHE A 20 -0.52 -2.17 -0.86
CA PHE A 20 -1.14 -3.41 -1.28
C PHE A 20 -0.09 -4.52 -1.40
N VAL A 21 -0.54 -5.77 -1.35
CA VAL A 21 0.34 -6.94 -1.54
C VAL A 21 0.64 -7.09 -3.03
N SER A 22 1.83 -6.64 -3.45
CA SER A 22 2.28 -6.74 -4.85
C SER A 22 3.00 -8.05 -5.17
N ARG A 23 3.42 -8.79 -4.14
CA ARG A 23 4.20 -10.02 -4.26
C ARG A 23 4.06 -10.89 -3.01
N ILE A 24 3.99 -12.20 -3.21
CA ILE A 24 4.12 -13.19 -2.13
C ILE A 24 5.13 -14.25 -2.51
N THR A 25 5.86 -14.78 -1.53
CA THR A 25 6.78 -15.90 -1.73
C THR A 25 6.27 -17.10 -0.94
N ILE A 26 6.05 -18.23 -1.62
CA ILE A 26 5.57 -19.47 -1.01
C ILE A 26 6.57 -20.57 -1.36
N ASN A 27 7.14 -21.24 -0.36
CA ASN A 27 8.17 -22.27 -0.54
C ASN A 27 9.33 -21.83 -1.45
N GLY A 28 9.78 -20.59 -1.32
CA GLY A 28 10.88 -20.03 -2.13
C GLY A 28 10.48 -19.60 -3.55
N GLN A 29 9.28 -19.94 -4.01
CA GLN A 29 8.76 -19.45 -5.29
C GLN A 29 8.06 -18.10 -5.10
N MET A 30 8.45 -17.13 -5.93
CA MET A 30 7.85 -15.80 -5.95
C MET A 30 6.64 -15.76 -6.88
N PHE A 31 5.55 -15.18 -6.40
CA PHE A 31 4.33 -14.91 -7.16
C PHE A 31 4.07 -13.41 -7.21
N LYS A 32 3.95 -12.86 -8.41
CA LYS A 32 3.64 -11.45 -8.65
C LYS A 32 2.12 -11.25 -8.64
N GLY A 33 1.67 -10.21 -7.94
CA GLY A 33 0.29 -9.72 -7.96
C GLY A 33 0.08 -8.68 -9.06
N ASN A 34 -1.17 -8.46 -9.41
CA ASN A 34 -1.56 -7.38 -10.32
C ASN A 34 -1.52 -6.04 -9.58
N ALA A 35 -1.18 -4.96 -10.30
CA ALA A 35 -1.34 -3.63 -9.73
C ALA A 35 -2.85 -3.25 -9.68
N PRO A 36 -3.26 -2.43 -8.71
CA PRO A 36 -4.60 -1.87 -8.69
C PRO A 36 -4.89 -1.09 -9.99
N ASN A 37 -6.13 -1.18 -10.48
CA ASN A 37 -6.61 -0.49 -11.69
C ASN A 37 -5.94 -0.86 -13.03
N GLU A 38 -5.10 -1.90 -13.06
CA GLU A 38 -4.59 -2.46 -14.31
C GLU A 38 -5.49 -3.59 -14.84
N THR A 39 -5.35 -3.91 -16.13
CA THR A 39 -5.96 -5.11 -16.71
C THR A 39 -5.36 -6.35 -16.02
N PRO A 40 -6.16 -7.16 -15.32
CA PRO A 40 -5.64 -8.27 -14.53
C PRO A 40 -5.05 -9.36 -15.43
N VAL A 41 -3.87 -9.85 -15.06
CA VAL A 41 -3.33 -11.11 -15.57
C VAL A 41 -3.61 -12.24 -14.58
N GLN A 42 -3.34 -13.49 -14.99
CA GLN A 42 -3.45 -14.63 -14.09
C GLN A 42 -2.49 -14.47 -12.91
N SER A 43 -3.04 -14.42 -11.70
CA SER A 43 -2.29 -14.35 -10.44
C SER A 43 -3.02 -15.11 -9.35
N ILE A 44 -2.26 -15.60 -8.37
CA ILE A 44 -2.82 -16.19 -7.15
C ILE A 44 -3.25 -15.12 -6.13
N ILE A 45 -2.77 -13.88 -6.30
CA ILE A 45 -3.21 -12.73 -5.51
C ILE A 45 -4.44 -12.14 -6.22
N ARG A 46 -5.56 -11.98 -5.48
CA ARG A 46 -6.79 -11.41 -6.04
C ARG A 46 -6.60 -9.97 -6.51
N GLN A 47 -7.21 -9.61 -7.63
CA GLN A 47 -7.29 -8.23 -8.09
C GLN A 47 -8.01 -7.36 -7.05
N ILE A 48 -7.48 -6.16 -6.82
CA ILE A 48 -8.12 -5.12 -6.02
C ILE A 48 -8.27 -3.83 -6.84
N SER A 49 -9.20 -2.97 -6.46
CA SER A 49 -9.46 -1.70 -7.12
C SER A 49 -8.60 -0.55 -6.60
N SER A 50 -8.14 -0.58 -5.35
CA SER A 50 -7.28 0.48 -4.79
C SER A 50 -6.40 -0.06 -3.66
N GLY A 51 -5.31 0.66 -3.37
CA GLY A 51 -4.52 0.52 -2.14
C GLY A 51 -5.02 1.39 -0.98
N ASP A 52 -6.16 2.06 -1.17
CA ASP A 52 -6.81 2.86 -0.12
C ASP A 52 -7.43 1.98 0.97
N PRO A 53 -7.48 2.47 2.22
CA PRO A 53 -8.26 1.84 3.27
C PRO A 53 -9.72 1.62 2.84
N VAL A 54 -10.29 0.47 3.21
CA VAL A 54 -11.72 0.21 3.03
C VAL A 54 -12.50 1.13 3.96
N LYS A 55 -13.10 2.18 3.41
CA LYS A 55 -13.88 3.18 4.16
C LYS A 55 -15.22 2.58 4.59
N GLY A 56 -15.72 3.01 5.76
CA GLY A 56 -17.01 2.56 6.28
C GLY A 56 -17.01 1.15 6.90
N ALA A 57 -15.85 0.51 7.00
CA ALA A 57 -15.69 -0.73 7.75
C ALA A 57 -15.71 -0.44 9.27
N THR A 58 -16.53 -1.16 10.01
CA THR A 58 -16.43 -1.29 11.47
C THR A 58 -15.64 -2.57 11.77
N ASN A 59 -14.45 -2.42 12.34
CA ASN A 59 -13.60 -3.54 12.75
C ASN A 59 -13.84 -3.89 14.22
#